data_AF-A0A333UKK0-F1
#
_entry.id   AF-A0A333UKK0-F1
#
_cell.length_a   1.000
_cell.length_b   1.000
_cell.length_c   1.000
_cell.angle_alpha   90.00
_cell.angle_beta   90.00
_cell.angle_gamma   90.00
#
_symmetry.space_group_name_H-M   'P 1'
#
loop_
_entity.id
_entity.type
_entity.pdbx_description
1 polymer ?
#
loop_
_entity_poly.entity_id
_entity_poly.type
_entity_poly.pdbx_seq_one_letter_code
_entity_poly.pdbx_strand_id
1 'polypeptide(L)'
;MTMLNVDKVDQIAELQQRAYHIRQHALRMGQVQGQGYVGQALGAADLLAVSYFHAMKYQPGNPEWEGRDRFYLSIGHYAIALYAALIEAKIIPLEELETYGADDSRLPMSGMASYTPGMEITGGSLGHGLGIAVGACLGLKQKKSDAFVYNLLSDGELNEGSTWEAVMSASHWKLDNLIAIIDVNNQQADGHSSEILAFEPIVDRWQSFGWYTQRVDGNNMEALLEAFDQARNYKGTCPRVIICDTKMGKGVSFLESREKTHFIRVDEHEWDDALNILTHYGQ
;
A
#
# COMPACT_ATOMS: atom_id res chain seq x y z
N MET A 1 -15.32 -18.21 24.62
CA MET A 1 -14.30 -17.45 23.88
C MET A 1 -12.95 -17.93 24.41
N THR A 2 -12.16 -18.61 23.58
CA THR A 2 -10.84 -19.18 23.94
C THR A 2 -9.79 -18.06 23.99
N MET A 3 -8.68 -18.23 24.74
CA MET A 3 -7.60 -17.21 24.80
C MET A 3 -7.10 -16.81 23.40
N LEU A 4 -6.96 -17.79 22.49
CA LEU A 4 -6.59 -17.55 21.08
C LEU A 4 -7.56 -16.62 20.32
N ASN A 5 -8.84 -16.61 20.67
CA ASN A 5 -9.82 -15.70 20.06
C ASN A 5 -9.77 -14.29 20.66
N VAL A 6 -9.27 -14.14 21.89
CA VAL A 6 -9.06 -12.82 22.50
C VAL A 6 -7.85 -12.15 21.85
N ASP A 7 -6.74 -12.90 21.67
CA ASP A 7 -5.51 -12.39 21.05
C ASP A 7 -5.74 -11.89 19.61
N LYS A 8 -6.53 -12.63 18.79
CA LYS A 8 -6.85 -12.20 17.42
C LYS A 8 -7.71 -10.93 17.40
N VAL A 9 -8.66 -10.79 18.32
CA VAL A 9 -9.53 -9.60 18.42
C VAL A 9 -8.72 -8.38 18.82
N ASP A 10 -7.85 -8.51 19.82
CA ASP A 10 -6.99 -7.42 20.28
C ASP A 10 -6.01 -6.98 19.18
N GLN A 11 -5.45 -7.94 18.43
CA GLN A 11 -4.59 -7.66 17.27
C GLN A 11 -5.34 -6.91 16.16
N ILE A 12 -6.55 -7.32 15.81
CA ILE A 12 -7.38 -6.64 14.81
C ILE A 12 -7.67 -5.20 15.25
N ALA A 13 -8.02 -4.99 16.53
CA ALA A 13 -8.28 -3.67 17.07
C ALA A 13 -7.03 -2.77 17.02
N GLU A 14 -5.84 -3.30 17.34
CA GLU A 14 -4.58 -2.55 17.19
C GLU A 14 -4.35 -2.13 15.73
N LEU A 15 -4.50 -3.07 14.79
CA LEU A 15 -4.29 -2.78 13.36
C LEU A 15 -5.30 -1.77 12.82
N GLN A 16 -6.56 -1.82 13.27
CA GLN A 16 -7.57 -0.81 12.95
C GLN A 16 -7.12 0.57 13.47
N GLN A 17 -6.62 0.65 14.69
CA GLN A 17 -6.10 1.90 15.25
C GLN A 17 -4.93 2.45 14.43
N ARG A 18 -3.97 1.59 14.02
CA ARG A 18 -2.88 1.97 13.11
C ARG A 18 -3.42 2.53 11.79
N ALA A 19 -4.41 1.87 11.20
CA ALA A 19 -5.03 2.33 9.97
C ALA A 19 -5.67 3.72 10.14
N TYR A 20 -6.31 4.02 11.29
CA TYR A 20 -6.81 5.37 11.57
C TYR A 20 -5.70 6.41 11.67
N HIS A 21 -4.59 6.11 12.36
CA HIS A 21 -3.47 7.04 12.43
C HIS A 21 -2.86 7.30 11.05
N ILE A 22 -2.72 6.27 10.21
CA ILE A 22 -2.27 6.43 8.81
C ILE A 22 -3.19 7.39 8.05
N ARG A 23 -4.52 7.23 8.18
CA ARG A 23 -5.50 8.15 7.56
C ARG A 23 -5.33 9.58 8.05
N GLN A 24 -5.17 9.77 9.36
CA GLN A 24 -4.98 11.09 9.96
C GLN A 24 -3.68 11.75 9.50
N HIS A 25 -2.57 11.01 9.45
CA HIS A 25 -1.29 11.52 8.95
C HIS A 25 -1.38 11.92 7.49
N ALA A 26 -2.05 11.12 6.65
CA ALA A 26 -2.25 11.45 5.25
C ALA A 26 -3.09 12.73 5.06
N LEU A 27 -4.16 12.90 5.84
CA LEU A 27 -4.97 14.13 5.79
C LEU A 27 -4.20 15.35 6.29
N ARG A 28 -3.41 15.23 7.36
CA ARG A 28 -2.58 16.35 7.86
C ARG A 28 -1.55 16.78 6.83
N MET A 29 -0.84 15.84 6.22
CA MET A 29 0.09 16.14 5.10
C MET A 29 -0.65 16.80 3.93
N GLY A 30 -1.84 16.29 3.58
CA GLY A 30 -2.67 16.88 2.54
C GLY A 30 -3.09 18.31 2.86
N GLN A 31 -3.46 18.59 4.11
CA GLN A 31 -3.82 19.92 4.60
C GLN A 31 -2.65 20.90 4.54
N VAL A 32 -1.43 20.47 4.91
CA VAL A 32 -0.20 21.29 4.83
C VAL A 32 0.01 21.86 3.44
N GLN A 33 -0.22 21.06 2.39
CA GLN A 33 -0.12 21.54 1.01
C GLN A 33 -1.43 22.02 0.38
N GLY A 34 -2.56 21.84 1.08
CA GLY A 34 -3.89 22.01 0.52
C GLY A 34 -4.25 21.02 -0.59
N GLN A 35 -3.43 19.98 -0.83
CA GLN A 35 -3.63 19.01 -1.89
C GLN A 35 -2.84 17.70 -1.66
N GLY A 36 -3.28 16.62 -2.32
CA GLY A 36 -2.60 15.34 -2.32
C GLY A 36 -3.52 14.20 -2.76
N TYR A 37 -2.96 13.02 -3.01
CA TYR A 37 -3.72 11.79 -3.34
C TYR A 37 -4.37 11.17 -2.09
N VAL A 38 -5.16 11.98 -1.36
CA VAL A 38 -5.70 11.63 -0.05
C VAL A 38 -6.78 10.55 -0.13
N GLY A 39 -7.60 10.54 -1.19
CA GLY A 39 -8.62 9.50 -1.35
C GLY A 39 -8.04 8.09 -1.41
N GLN A 40 -6.96 7.96 -2.16
CA GLN A 40 -6.18 6.74 -2.29
C GLN A 40 -5.49 6.37 -0.98
N ALA A 41 -4.88 7.35 -0.31
CA ALA A 41 -4.25 7.12 0.98
C ALA A 41 -5.23 6.62 2.05
N LEU A 42 -6.44 7.18 2.06
CA LEU A 42 -7.51 6.76 2.95
C LEU A 42 -7.97 5.32 2.66
N GLY A 43 -8.09 4.96 1.38
CA GLY A 43 -8.46 3.62 0.92
C GLY A 43 -7.41 2.56 1.23
N ALA A 44 -6.13 2.88 1.01
CA ALA A 44 -5.01 1.97 1.21
C ALA A 44 -4.53 1.86 2.68
N ALA A 45 -5.09 2.63 3.61
CA ALA A 45 -4.59 2.67 4.98
C ALA A 45 -4.67 1.32 5.71
N ASP A 46 -5.71 0.51 5.47
CA ASP A 46 -5.85 -0.80 6.13
C ASP A 46 -4.79 -1.81 5.64
N LEU A 47 -4.56 -1.88 4.32
CA LEU A 47 -3.52 -2.78 3.78
C LEU A 47 -2.11 -2.32 4.19
N LEU A 48 -1.88 -1.01 4.34
CA LEU A 48 -0.60 -0.48 4.84
C LEU A 48 -0.41 -0.78 6.33
N ALA A 49 -1.49 -0.73 7.12
CA ALA A 49 -1.47 -1.14 8.51
C ALA A 49 -1.09 -2.63 8.65
N VAL A 50 -1.71 -3.53 7.87
CA VAL A 50 -1.33 -4.96 7.90
C VAL A 50 0.09 -5.19 7.39
N SER A 51 0.51 -4.45 6.35
CA SER A 51 1.85 -4.59 5.79
C SER A 51 2.94 -4.26 6.82
N TYR A 52 2.86 -3.08 7.45
CA TYR A 52 3.90 -2.62 8.38
C TYR A 52 3.74 -3.18 9.79
N PHE A 53 2.53 -3.35 10.32
CA PHE A 53 2.35 -3.66 11.74
C PHE A 53 2.05 -5.14 12.00
N HIS A 54 2.03 -5.98 10.95
CA HIS A 54 1.86 -7.42 11.07
C HIS A 54 2.81 -8.23 10.16
N ALA A 55 2.83 -7.93 8.86
CA ALA A 55 3.43 -8.84 7.88
C ALA A 55 4.95 -8.66 7.67
N MET A 56 5.44 -7.42 7.78
CA MET A 56 6.83 -7.07 7.48
C MET A 56 7.75 -7.12 8.70
N LYS A 57 8.98 -7.56 8.45
CA LYS A 57 10.11 -7.50 9.40
C LYS A 57 11.00 -6.30 9.08
N TYR A 58 11.08 -5.31 9.96
CA TYR A 58 11.98 -4.15 9.81
C TYR A 58 12.44 -3.59 11.16
N GLN A 59 13.34 -2.60 11.12
CA GLN A 59 13.81 -1.88 12.30
C GLN A 59 13.62 -0.36 12.06
N PRO A 60 12.74 0.32 12.81
CA PRO A 60 12.46 1.75 12.59
C PRO A 60 13.72 2.63 12.63
N GLY A 61 14.60 2.39 13.59
CA GLY A 61 15.86 3.13 13.76
C GLY A 61 16.99 2.70 12.81
N ASN A 62 16.75 1.72 11.93
CA ASN A 62 17.73 1.25 10.95
C ASN A 62 17.03 0.84 9.64
N PRO A 63 16.48 1.80 8.87
CA PRO A 63 15.73 1.53 7.64
C PRO A 63 16.56 0.82 6.58
N GLU A 64 17.90 0.89 6.65
CA GLU A 64 18.81 0.19 5.73
C GLU A 64 19.29 -1.17 6.23
N TRP A 65 18.70 -1.70 7.30
CA TRP A 65 19.04 -3.03 7.81
C TRP A 65 18.89 -4.10 6.71
N GLU A 66 19.95 -4.85 6.45
CA GLU A 66 20.01 -5.81 5.33
C GLU A 66 18.94 -6.91 5.41
N GLY A 67 18.59 -7.34 6.62
CA GLY A 67 17.63 -8.42 6.89
C GLY A 67 16.17 -8.00 6.89
N ARG A 68 15.86 -6.77 6.50
CA ARG A 68 14.48 -6.25 6.43
C ARG A 68 13.70 -6.84 5.25
N ASP A 69 12.41 -6.99 5.44
CA ASP A 69 11.45 -7.03 4.34
C ASP A 69 11.36 -5.65 3.69
N ARG A 70 11.07 -5.60 2.39
CA ARG A 70 11.06 -4.35 1.61
C ARG A 70 9.66 -4.07 1.08
N PHE A 71 9.22 -2.81 1.17
CA PHE A 71 7.93 -2.37 0.61
C PHE A 71 8.16 -1.41 -0.55
N TYR A 72 7.75 -1.83 -1.74
CA TYR A 72 7.93 -1.10 -2.99
C TYR A 72 6.60 -0.45 -3.35
N LEU A 73 6.59 0.87 -3.44
CA LEU A 73 5.43 1.65 -3.90
C LEU A 73 5.57 1.93 -5.39
N SER A 74 5.01 1.05 -6.23
CA SER A 74 5.09 1.20 -7.68
C SER A 74 4.26 2.39 -8.17
N ILE A 75 3.07 2.55 -7.58
CA ILE A 75 2.19 3.71 -7.72
C ILE A 75 2.72 4.93 -6.94
N GLY A 76 3.83 5.52 -7.40
CA GLY A 76 4.54 6.59 -6.67
C GLY A 76 3.70 7.80 -6.24
N HIS A 77 2.56 8.05 -6.88
CA HIS A 77 1.62 9.10 -6.48
C HIS A 77 0.89 8.81 -5.15
N TYR A 78 0.88 7.56 -4.66
CA TYR A 78 0.39 7.17 -3.33
C TYR A 78 1.41 7.48 -2.22
N ALA A 79 2.47 8.23 -2.51
CA ALA A 79 3.56 8.48 -1.56
C ALA A 79 3.06 9.01 -0.21
N ILE A 80 2.05 9.89 -0.22
CA ILE A 80 1.42 10.41 1.00
C ILE A 80 0.85 9.29 1.91
N ALA A 81 0.35 8.20 1.33
CA ALA A 81 -0.12 7.03 2.08
C ALA A 81 1.06 6.26 2.72
N LEU A 82 2.11 6.03 1.94
CA LEU A 82 3.28 5.32 2.43
C LEU A 82 4.03 6.14 3.49
N TYR A 83 4.16 7.45 3.31
CA TYR A 83 4.75 8.35 4.31
C TYR A 83 3.97 8.30 5.62
N ALA A 84 2.64 8.29 5.57
CA ALA A 84 1.81 8.14 6.74
C ALA A 84 2.08 6.81 7.48
N ALA A 85 2.24 5.70 6.74
CA ALA A 85 2.62 4.41 7.32
C ALA A 85 4.04 4.42 7.91
N LEU A 86 5.01 5.04 7.23
CA LEU A 86 6.39 5.17 7.69
C LEU A 86 6.50 6.05 8.96
N ILE A 87 5.67 7.10 9.07
CA ILE A 87 5.55 7.94 10.25
C ILE A 87 4.96 7.14 11.42
N GLU A 88 3.84 6.43 11.20
CA GLU A 88 3.24 5.59 12.24
C GLU A 88 4.20 4.47 12.69
N ALA A 89 5.02 3.95 11.76
CA ALA A 89 6.06 2.96 12.00
C ALA A 89 7.32 3.54 12.68
N LYS A 90 7.38 4.87 12.86
CA LYS A 90 8.51 5.62 13.44
C LYS A 90 9.81 5.50 12.65
N ILE A 91 9.72 5.18 11.36
CA ILE A 91 10.85 5.25 10.41
C ILE A 91 11.12 6.71 10.05
N ILE A 92 10.04 7.51 9.94
CA ILE A 92 10.08 8.95 9.71
C ILE A 92 9.54 9.64 10.97
N PRO A 93 10.19 10.70 11.48
CA PRO A 93 9.68 11.51 12.58
C PRO A 93 8.32 12.15 12.26
N LEU A 94 7.45 12.27 13.28
CA LEU A 94 6.10 12.80 13.11
C LEU A 94 6.11 14.24 12.59
N GLU A 95 7.04 15.05 13.06
CA GLU A 95 7.20 16.46 12.70
C GLU A 95 7.46 16.69 11.20
N GLU A 96 7.96 15.70 10.46
CA GLU A 96 8.21 15.87 9.02
C GLU A 96 6.94 15.93 8.19
N LEU A 97 5.79 15.51 8.73
CA LEU A 97 4.49 15.67 8.08
C LEU A 97 4.22 17.14 7.70
N GLU A 98 4.73 18.09 8.49
CA GLU A 98 4.56 19.54 8.29
C GLU A 98 5.35 20.07 7.08
N THR A 99 6.20 19.24 6.48
CA THR A 99 7.02 19.60 5.33
C THR A 99 6.57 18.94 4.04
N TYR A 100 5.51 18.12 4.05
CA TYR A 100 5.06 17.38 2.87
C TYR A 100 4.97 18.28 1.63
N GLY A 101 5.53 17.82 0.51
CA GLY A 101 5.51 18.52 -0.78
C GLY A 101 6.23 19.87 -0.82
N ALA A 102 6.83 20.34 0.27
CA ALA A 102 7.57 21.60 0.32
C ALA A 102 8.99 21.44 -0.25
N ASP A 103 9.61 22.56 -0.62
CA ASP A 103 11.03 22.57 -1.02
C ASP A 103 11.92 22.00 0.09
N ASP A 104 12.96 21.26 -0.31
CA ASP A 104 13.91 20.56 0.56
C ASP A 104 13.30 19.48 1.49
N SER A 105 11.99 19.23 1.38
CA SER A 105 11.35 18.14 2.12
C SER A 105 11.84 16.78 1.63
N ARG A 106 11.95 15.86 2.58
CA ARG A 106 12.15 14.45 2.29
C ARG A 106 10.85 13.72 1.93
N LEU A 107 9.71 14.42 1.92
CA LEU A 107 8.38 13.89 1.62
C LEU A 107 7.78 14.55 0.37
N PRO A 108 8.39 14.40 -0.82
CA PRO A 108 7.87 14.96 -2.08
C PRO A 108 6.52 14.35 -2.46
N MET A 109 5.73 15.03 -3.31
CA MET A 109 4.41 14.53 -3.70
C MET A 109 4.42 13.15 -4.39
N SER A 110 5.54 12.77 -5.02
CA SER A 110 5.78 11.43 -5.57
C SER A 110 7.03 10.83 -4.92
N GLY A 111 6.95 9.55 -4.56
CA GLY A 111 7.94 8.86 -3.75
C GLY A 111 9.36 8.84 -4.33
N MET A 112 10.37 9.15 -3.51
CA MET A 112 11.78 9.21 -3.91
C MET A 112 12.68 8.44 -2.94
N ALA A 113 13.31 7.37 -3.41
CA ALA A 113 14.18 6.52 -2.57
C ALA A 113 15.53 7.16 -2.23
N SER A 114 15.98 8.13 -3.03
CA SER A 114 17.30 8.74 -2.85
C SER A 114 17.47 9.49 -1.53
N TYR A 115 16.38 9.97 -0.93
CA TYR A 115 16.43 10.77 0.29
C TYR A 115 15.28 10.54 1.28
N THR A 116 14.29 9.69 0.96
CA THR A 116 13.22 9.36 1.91
C THR A 116 13.52 8.03 2.62
N PRO A 117 13.78 8.02 3.94
CA PRO A 117 14.03 6.77 4.66
C PRO A 117 12.84 5.80 4.55
N GLY A 118 13.14 4.52 4.30
CA GLY A 118 12.11 3.48 4.15
C GLY A 118 11.40 3.47 2.80
N MET A 119 11.68 4.41 1.91
CA MET A 119 11.26 4.35 0.51
C MET A 119 12.30 3.55 -0.29
N GLU A 120 11.95 2.35 -0.74
CA GLU A 120 12.91 1.44 -1.37
C GLU A 120 13.15 1.72 -2.86
N ILE A 121 12.18 2.36 -3.53
CA ILE A 121 12.25 2.71 -4.96
C ILE A 121 11.79 4.15 -5.19
N THR A 122 12.34 4.80 -6.22
CA THR A 122 11.76 6.03 -6.74
C THR A 122 10.58 5.67 -7.63
N GLY A 123 9.38 6.07 -7.20
CA GLY A 123 8.14 5.83 -7.92
C GLY A 123 7.78 6.96 -8.87
N GLY A 124 6.64 6.80 -9.56
CA GLY A 124 5.99 7.84 -10.36
C GLY A 124 5.70 7.38 -11.78
N SER A 125 6.65 6.70 -12.41
CA SER A 125 6.42 6.00 -13.68
C SER A 125 5.80 4.63 -13.38
N LEU A 126 4.52 4.49 -13.72
CA LEU A 126 3.78 3.23 -13.56
C LEU A 126 4.45 2.10 -14.36
N GLY A 127 4.30 0.86 -13.88
CA GLY A 127 4.79 -0.36 -14.53
C GLY A 127 6.23 -0.75 -14.20
N HIS A 128 6.99 0.10 -13.50
CA HIS A 128 8.39 -0.19 -13.19
C HIS A 128 8.60 -0.94 -11.86
N GLY A 129 7.81 -0.67 -10.82
CA GLY A 129 8.10 -1.17 -9.47
C GLY A 129 8.13 -2.69 -9.39
N LEU A 130 7.22 -3.39 -10.06
CA LEU A 130 7.21 -4.86 -10.06
C LEU A 130 8.46 -5.45 -10.73
N GLY A 131 8.95 -4.83 -11.81
CA GLY A 131 10.20 -5.24 -12.46
C GLY A 131 11.42 -5.06 -11.56
N ILE A 132 11.47 -3.96 -10.79
CA ILE A 132 12.52 -3.72 -9.80
C ILE A 132 12.40 -4.75 -8.66
N ALA A 133 11.19 -5.05 -8.19
CA ALA A 133 10.93 -6.06 -7.17
C ALA A 133 11.40 -7.46 -7.59
N VAL A 134 11.19 -7.84 -8.86
CA VAL A 134 11.73 -9.07 -9.44
C VAL A 134 13.26 -9.13 -9.30
N GLY A 135 13.96 -8.04 -9.66
CA GLY A 135 15.41 -7.94 -9.51
C GLY A 135 15.88 -8.06 -8.06
N ALA A 136 15.19 -7.39 -7.13
CA ALA A 136 15.47 -7.45 -5.71
C ALA A 136 15.30 -8.87 -5.14
N CYS A 137 14.20 -9.55 -5.48
CA CYS A 137 13.93 -10.92 -5.06
C CYS A 137 14.99 -11.91 -5.56
N LEU A 138 15.44 -11.77 -6.81
CA LEU A 138 16.55 -12.56 -7.36
C LEU A 138 17.85 -12.35 -6.56
N GLY A 139 18.18 -11.09 -6.25
CA GLY A 139 19.34 -10.74 -5.43
C GLY A 139 19.27 -11.32 -4.01
N LEU A 140 18.09 -11.28 -3.38
CA LEU A 140 17.87 -11.85 -2.05
C LEU A 140 18.00 -13.37 -2.04
N LYS A 141 17.47 -14.06 -3.06
CA LYS A 141 17.65 -15.51 -3.23
C LYS A 141 19.11 -15.88 -3.42
N GLN A 142 19.86 -15.11 -4.22
CA GLN A 142 21.30 -15.31 -4.40
C GLN A 142 22.07 -15.15 -3.08
N LYS A 143 21.64 -14.22 -2.23
CA LYS A 143 22.18 -14.03 -0.87
C LYS A 143 21.69 -15.05 0.16
N LYS A 144 20.79 -15.97 -0.21
CA LYS A 144 20.10 -16.90 0.69
C LYS A 144 19.37 -16.19 1.84
N SER A 145 18.84 -14.99 1.57
CA SER A 145 18.04 -14.22 2.53
C SER A 145 16.65 -14.83 2.69
N ASP A 146 16.07 -14.70 3.89
CA ASP A 146 14.70 -15.03 4.23
C ASP A 146 13.72 -13.85 4.05
N ALA A 147 14.20 -12.70 3.58
CA ALA A 147 13.41 -11.49 3.42
C ALA A 147 12.44 -11.55 2.22
N PHE A 148 11.30 -10.91 2.39
CA PHE A 148 10.27 -10.72 1.39
C PHE A 148 10.34 -9.32 0.77
N VAL A 149 9.87 -9.23 -0.47
CA VAL A 149 9.56 -7.96 -1.13
C VAL A 149 8.06 -7.89 -1.34
N TYR A 150 7.46 -6.84 -0.81
CA TYR A 150 6.07 -6.46 -1.04
C TYR A 150 6.04 -5.37 -2.10
N ASN A 151 5.20 -5.48 -3.12
CA ASN A 151 5.10 -4.48 -4.17
C ASN A 151 3.64 -4.05 -4.37
N LEU A 152 3.32 -2.82 -3.97
CA LEU A 152 2.00 -2.22 -4.12
C LEU A 152 1.82 -1.59 -5.51
N LEU A 153 0.77 -2.04 -6.19
CA LEU A 153 0.31 -1.64 -7.53
C LEU A 153 -1.13 -1.10 -7.41
N SER A 154 -1.63 -0.47 -8.47
CA SER A 154 -3.08 -0.22 -8.65
C SER A 154 -3.64 -0.98 -9.85
N ASP A 155 -4.96 -1.09 -9.89
CA ASP A 155 -5.71 -1.52 -11.07
C ASP A 155 -5.38 -0.73 -12.36
N GLY A 156 -5.16 0.58 -12.26
CA GLY A 156 -4.71 1.43 -13.37
C GLY A 156 -3.30 1.10 -13.86
N GLU A 157 -2.37 0.79 -12.96
CA GLU A 157 -1.02 0.37 -13.32
C GLU A 157 -0.97 -0.95 -14.10
N LEU A 158 -2.00 -1.79 -13.98
CA LEU A 158 -2.10 -3.05 -14.74
C LEU A 158 -2.28 -2.83 -16.25
N ASN A 159 -2.50 -1.58 -16.68
CA ASN A 159 -2.53 -1.22 -18.10
C ASN A 159 -1.12 -1.15 -18.72
N GLU A 160 -0.07 -1.09 -17.91
CA GLU A 160 1.31 -1.07 -18.38
C GLU A 160 1.80 -2.46 -18.81
N GLY A 161 2.36 -2.56 -20.02
CA GLY A 161 2.87 -3.83 -20.55
C GLY A 161 4.04 -4.40 -19.75
N SER A 162 4.89 -3.52 -19.21
CA SER A 162 6.04 -3.86 -18.35
C SER A 162 5.62 -4.59 -17.08
N THR A 163 4.44 -4.27 -16.52
CA THR A 163 3.86 -5.02 -15.40
C THR A 163 3.71 -6.50 -15.75
N TRP A 164 3.17 -6.81 -16.93
CA TRP A 164 2.94 -8.20 -17.36
C TRP A 164 4.23 -8.94 -17.71
N GLU A 165 5.23 -8.25 -18.25
CA GLU A 165 6.58 -8.80 -18.41
C GLU A 165 7.19 -9.21 -17.05
N ALA A 166 7.03 -8.37 -16.03
CA ALA A 166 7.48 -8.67 -14.68
C ALA A 166 6.69 -9.82 -14.03
N VAL A 167 5.36 -9.87 -14.25
CA VAL A 167 4.49 -10.99 -13.82
C VAL A 167 4.97 -12.32 -14.39
N MET A 168 5.28 -12.38 -15.69
CA MET A 168 5.85 -13.56 -16.35
C MET A 168 7.21 -13.94 -15.75
N SER A 169 8.09 -12.95 -15.57
CA SER A 169 9.45 -13.16 -15.04
C SER A 169 9.43 -13.73 -13.62
N ALA A 170 8.62 -13.16 -12.73
CA ALA A 170 8.53 -13.61 -11.34
C ALA A 170 8.11 -15.09 -11.21
N SER A 171 7.17 -15.51 -12.06
CA SER A 171 6.72 -16.90 -12.12
C SER A 171 7.80 -17.82 -12.68
N HIS A 172 8.43 -17.44 -13.79
CA HIS A 172 9.53 -18.20 -14.40
C HIS A 172 10.65 -18.48 -13.38
N TRP A 173 11.03 -17.47 -12.61
CA TRP A 173 12.10 -17.56 -11.61
C TRP A 173 11.65 -18.10 -10.25
N LYS A 174 10.37 -18.49 -10.10
CA LYS A 174 9.84 -19.05 -8.85
C LYS A 174 10.14 -18.14 -7.65
N LEU A 175 9.81 -16.85 -7.79
CA LEU A 175 10.08 -15.82 -6.80
C LEU A 175 9.11 -15.92 -5.63
N ASP A 176 9.29 -16.96 -4.82
CA ASP A 176 8.46 -17.22 -3.67
C ASP A 176 8.61 -16.22 -2.50
N ASN A 177 9.55 -15.29 -2.62
CA ASN A 177 9.76 -14.18 -1.71
C ASN A 177 9.17 -12.85 -2.24
N LEU A 178 8.34 -12.90 -3.29
CA LEU A 178 7.61 -11.75 -3.84
C LEU A 178 6.12 -11.84 -3.50
N ILE A 179 5.59 -10.77 -2.91
CA ILE A 179 4.16 -10.57 -2.65
C ILE A 179 3.72 -9.28 -3.35
N ALA A 180 2.98 -9.39 -4.45
CA ALA A 180 2.32 -8.24 -5.06
C ALA A 180 1.03 -7.92 -4.30
N ILE A 181 0.74 -6.65 -4.12
CA ILE A 181 -0.52 -6.15 -3.57
C ILE A 181 -1.12 -5.23 -4.63
N ILE A 182 -2.39 -5.42 -4.96
CA ILE A 182 -3.08 -4.59 -5.95
C ILE A 182 -4.20 -3.86 -5.24
N ASP A 183 -4.13 -2.53 -5.22
CA ASP A 183 -5.27 -1.70 -4.86
C ASP A 183 -6.25 -1.61 -6.04
N VAL A 184 -7.41 -2.23 -5.88
CA VAL A 184 -8.53 -2.17 -6.83
C VAL A 184 -9.59 -1.25 -6.25
N ASN A 185 -9.50 0.03 -6.58
CA ASN A 185 -10.50 1.04 -6.20
C ASN A 185 -11.39 1.47 -7.38
N ASN A 186 -11.15 0.90 -8.56
CA ASN A 186 -11.85 1.14 -9.83
C ASN A 186 -11.82 2.61 -10.27
N GLN A 187 -10.68 3.28 -10.10
CA GLN A 187 -10.50 4.68 -10.48
C GLN A 187 -9.12 4.98 -11.11
N GLN A 188 -9.15 5.56 -12.30
CA GLN A 188 -8.01 6.19 -12.98
C GLN A 188 -8.27 7.68 -13.19
N ALA A 189 -7.27 8.38 -13.74
CA ALA A 189 -7.34 9.81 -14.08
C ALA A 189 -8.58 10.17 -14.89
N ASP A 190 -8.89 9.39 -15.93
CA ASP A 190 -9.95 9.68 -16.88
C ASP A 190 -11.31 9.03 -16.54
N GLY A 191 -11.41 8.32 -15.41
CA GLY A 191 -12.66 7.71 -14.97
C GLY A 191 -12.49 6.32 -14.37
N HIS A 192 -13.56 5.53 -14.37
CA HIS A 192 -13.54 4.19 -13.81
C HIS A 192 -12.62 3.26 -14.61
N SER A 193 -11.71 2.55 -13.93
CA SER A 193 -10.78 1.62 -14.56
C SER A 193 -11.49 0.58 -15.44
N SER A 194 -12.69 0.13 -15.01
CA SER A 194 -13.57 -0.78 -15.76
C SER A 194 -14.07 -0.24 -17.10
N GLU A 195 -14.09 1.07 -17.29
CA GLU A 195 -14.59 1.77 -18.48
C GLU A 195 -13.45 2.33 -19.34
N ILE A 196 -12.28 2.63 -18.74
CA ILE A 196 -11.10 3.12 -19.46
C ILE A 196 -10.32 1.97 -20.11
N LEU A 197 -9.81 1.03 -19.31
CA LEU A 197 -9.18 -0.18 -19.81
C LEU A 197 -9.33 -1.31 -18.79
N ALA A 198 -10.34 -2.14 -19.01
CA ALA A 198 -10.80 -3.13 -18.04
C ALA A 198 -9.74 -4.18 -17.68
N PHE A 199 -9.56 -4.38 -16.37
CA PHE A 199 -8.59 -5.32 -15.80
C PHE A 199 -9.18 -6.73 -15.51
N GLU A 200 -10.50 -6.90 -15.58
CA GLU A 200 -11.17 -8.18 -15.32
C GLU A 200 -11.08 -9.17 -16.50
N PRO A 201 -11.04 -10.50 -16.27
CA PRO A 201 -11.02 -11.19 -14.97
C PRO A 201 -9.62 -11.19 -14.34
N ILE A 202 -9.40 -10.41 -13.28
CA ILE A 202 -8.05 -10.18 -12.75
C ILE A 202 -7.49 -11.43 -12.05
N VAL A 203 -8.33 -12.15 -11.30
CA VAL A 203 -7.92 -13.38 -10.60
C VAL A 203 -7.42 -14.42 -11.60
N ASP A 204 -8.21 -14.69 -12.65
CA ASP A 204 -7.86 -15.68 -13.67
C ASP A 204 -6.61 -15.28 -14.45
N ARG A 205 -6.45 -13.98 -14.77
CA ARG A 205 -5.24 -13.46 -15.45
C ARG A 205 -4.00 -13.78 -14.62
N TRP A 206 -3.97 -13.42 -13.33
CA TRP A 206 -2.81 -13.69 -12.47
C TRP A 206 -2.56 -15.19 -12.26
N GLN A 207 -3.61 -15.99 -12.06
CA GLN A 207 -3.49 -17.45 -11.95
C GLN A 207 -2.92 -18.08 -13.24
N SER A 208 -3.31 -17.57 -14.42
CA SER A 208 -2.80 -18.06 -15.70
C SER A 208 -1.28 -17.86 -15.88
N PHE A 209 -0.72 -16.84 -15.22
CA PHE A 209 0.73 -16.62 -15.15
C PHE A 209 1.42 -17.43 -14.05
N GLY A 210 0.70 -18.27 -13.31
CA GLY A 210 1.26 -19.16 -12.29
C GLY A 210 1.45 -18.52 -10.92
N TRP A 211 0.67 -17.49 -10.58
CA TRP A 211 0.73 -16.84 -9.26
C TRP A 211 -0.29 -17.45 -8.28
N TYR A 212 0.12 -17.58 -7.01
CA TYR A 212 -0.84 -17.84 -5.93
C TYR A 212 -1.64 -16.56 -5.68
N THR A 213 -2.94 -16.62 -5.93
CA THR A 213 -3.79 -15.43 -6.09
C THR A 213 -4.93 -15.45 -5.09
N GLN A 214 -5.10 -14.33 -4.39
CA GLN A 214 -6.19 -14.09 -3.45
C GLN A 214 -6.89 -12.77 -3.83
N ARG A 215 -8.21 -12.68 -3.62
CA ARG A 215 -8.97 -11.43 -3.71
C ARG A 215 -9.78 -11.25 -2.44
N VAL A 216 -9.69 -10.09 -1.83
CA VAL A 216 -10.31 -9.76 -0.54
C VAL A 216 -10.89 -8.35 -0.54
N ASP A 217 -11.83 -8.11 0.38
CA ASP A 217 -12.21 -6.75 0.77
C ASP A 217 -11.00 -6.07 1.43
N GLY A 218 -10.43 -5.10 0.75
CA GLY A 218 -9.24 -4.37 1.15
C GLY A 218 -9.49 -3.36 2.27
N ASN A 219 -10.73 -3.19 2.74
CA ASN A 219 -11.07 -2.42 3.92
C ASN A 219 -11.70 -3.28 5.03
N ASN A 220 -11.54 -4.61 4.96
CA ASN A 220 -11.83 -5.55 6.03
C ASN A 220 -10.53 -6.05 6.66
N MET A 221 -10.26 -5.63 7.90
CA MET A 221 -9.02 -5.93 8.59
C MET A 221 -8.79 -7.43 8.83
N GLU A 222 -9.84 -8.19 9.13
CA GLU A 222 -9.72 -9.65 9.32
C GLU A 222 -9.37 -10.36 8.01
N ALA A 223 -10.03 -9.98 6.91
CA ALA A 223 -9.76 -10.55 5.60
C ALA A 223 -8.34 -10.24 5.11
N LEU A 224 -7.85 -9.01 5.34
CA LEU A 224 -6.47 -8.63 5.05
C LEU A 224 -5.47 -9.42 5.89
N LEU A 225 -5.69 -9.50 7.21
CA LEU A 225 -4.82 -10.25 8.12
C LEU A 225 -4.64 -11.69 7.65
N GLU A 226 -5.76 -12.36 7.34
CA GLU A 226 -5.76 -13.73 6.84
C GLU A 226 -5.08 -13.86 5.47
N ALA A 227 -5.30 -12.92 4.55
CA ALA A 227 -4.69 -12.97 3.22
C ALA A 227 -3.17 -12.80 3.26
N PHE A 228 -2.67 -11.89 4.09
CA PHE A 228 -1.24 -11.69 4.29
C PHE A 228 -0.59 -12.91 4.97
N ASP A 229 -1.24 -13.50 5.97
CA ASP A 229 -0.77 -14.73 6.61
C ASP A 229 -0.73 -15.89 5.63
N GLN A 230 -1.76 -16.06 4.82
CA GLN A 230 -1.80 -17.10 3.78
C GLN A 230 -0.70 -16.89 2.74
N ALA A 231 -0.50 -15.65 2.25
CA ALA A 231 0.54 -15.35 1.27
C ALA A 231 1.95 -15.65 1.80
N ARG A 232 2.25 -15.20 3.02
CA ARG A 232 3.57 -15.37 3.66
C ARG A 232 3.85 -16.83 4.04
N ASN A 233 2.82 -17.57 4.45
CA ASN A 233 2.97 -18.98 4.87
C ASN A 233 2.76 -20.01 3.77
N TYR A 234 2.32 -19.58 2.58
CA TYR A 234 2.10 -20.47 1.43
C TYR A 234 3.36 -21.29 1.11
N LYS A 235 3.21 -22.61 0.96
CA LYS A 235 4.35 -23.53 0.81
C LYS A 235 4.81 -23.73 -0.64
N GLY A 236 4.07 -23.19 -1.62
CA GLY A 236 4.48 -23.23 -3.00
C GLY A 236 5.65 -22.30 -3.31
N THR A 237 6.29 -22.53 -4.45
CA THR A 237 7.47 -21.78 -4.91
C THR A 237 7.10 -20.65 -5.90
N CYS A 238 5.82 -20.41 -6.13
CA CYS A 238 5.37 -19.33 -7.01
C CYS A 238 5.27 -17.99 -6.27
N PRO A 239 5.39 -16.86 -6.95
CA PRO A 239 5.08 -15.57 -6.36
C PRO A 239 3.59 -15.47 -5.93
N ARG A 240 3.27 -14.56 -5.01
CA ARG A 240 1.91 -14.36 -4.47
C ARG A 240 1.35 -13.00 -4.85
N VAL A 241 0.05 -12.92 -5.09
CA VAL A 241 -0.66 -11.67 -5.28
C VAL A 241 -1.88 -11.61 -4.37
N ILE A 242 -2.08 -10.46 -3.73
CA ILE A 242 -3.27 -10.13 -2.95
C ILE A 242 -3.97 -8.97 -3.66
N ILE A 243 -5.15 -9.23 -4.18
CA ILE A 243 -6.00 -8.24 -4.84
C ILE A 243 -6.94 -7.68 -3.78
N CYS A 244 -6.81 -6.40 -3.49
CA CYS A 244 -7.55 -5.72 -2.44
C CYS A 244 -8.60 -4.80 -3.09
N ASP A 245 -9.88 -5.15 -2.96
CA ASP A 245 -10.95 -4.24 -3.36
C ASP A 245 -11.08 -3.13 -2.30
N THR A 246 -10.66 -1.90 -2.60
CA THR A 246 -10.69 -0.80 -1.63
C THR A 246 -11.68 0.30 -2.01
N LYS A 247 -12.02 1.12 -1.02
CA LYS A 247 -12.88 2.29 -1.16
C LYS A 247 -12.05 3.56 -1.03
N MET A 248 -11.96 4.35 -2.11
CA MET A 248 -11.40 5.71 -2.02
C MET A 248 -12.14 6.54 -0.98
N GLY A 249 -11.38 7.31 -0.21
CA GLY A 249 -11.91 8.16 0.86
C GLY A 249 -12.29 7.40 2.14
N LYS A 250 -11.98 6.10 2.25
CA LYS A 250 -12.41 5.25 3.35
C LYS A 250 -12.18 5.89 4.72
N GLY A 251 -13.25 5.95 5.51
CA GLY A 251 -13.24 6.51 6.86
C GLY A 251 -13.71 7.96 6.94
N VAL A 252 -13.83 8.67 5.82
CA VAL A 252 -14.35 10.03 5.75
C VAL A 252 -15.59 10.04 4.84
N SER A 253 -16.77 10.01 5.46
CA SER A 253 -18.05 9.74 4.76
C SER A 253 -18.33 10.66 3.57
N PHE A 254 -18.06 11.96 3.68
CA PHE A 254 -18.30 12.89 2.57
C PHE A 254 -17.32 12.70 1.42
N LEU A 255 -16.06 12.32 1.70
CA LEU A 255 -15.06 11.97 0.67
C LEU A 255 -15.39 10.63 0.00
N GLU A 256 -15.97 9.67 0.73
CA GLU A 256 -16.45 8.41 0.16
C GLU A 256 -17.61 8.58 -0.83
N SER A 257 -18.45 9.60 -0.61
CA SER A 257 -19.62 9.91 -1.43
C SER A 257 -19.37 10.90 -2.56
N ARG A 258 -18.22 11.59 -2.52
CA ARG A 258 -17.85 12.61 -3.51
C ARG A 258 -17.71 11.95 -4.89
N GLU A 259 -18.05 12.71 -5.92
CA GLU A 259 -17.77 12.30 -7.30
C GLU A 259 -16.29 11.96 -7.41
N LYS A 260 -16.00 10.72 -7.81
CA LYS A 260 -14.65 10.18 -7.77
C LYS A 260 -13.86 10.70 -8.95
N THR A 261 -13.07 11.74 -8.70
CA THR A 261 -11.94 12.10 -9.53
C THR A 261 -10.69 11.44 -8.97
N HIS A 262 -9.76 11.04 -9.84
CA HIS A 262 -8.49 10.44 -9.39
C HIS A 262 -7.71 11.34 -8.44
N PHE A 263 -7.79 12.66 -8.62
CA PHE A 263 -7.30 13.62 -7.65
C PHE A 263 -8.49 14.28 -6.96
N ILE A 264 -8.81 13.85 -5.74
CA ILE A 264 -9.92 14.42 -4.97
C ILE A 264 -9.53 15.82 -4.51
N ARG A 265 -10.31 16.81 -4.93
CA ARG A 265 -10.23 18.16 -4.37
C ARG A 265 -10.87 18.16 -2.99
N VAL A 266 -10.20 18.77 -2.01
CA VAL A 266 -10.70 19.00 -0.66
C VAL A 266 -10.66 20.51 -0.43
N ASP A 267 -11.79 21.09 -0.02
CA ASP A 267 -11.84 22.53 0.23
C ASP A 267 -11.23 22.86 1.60
N GLU A 268 -10.74 24.10 1.78
CA GLU A 268 -9.95 24.52 2.95
C GLU A 268 -10.62 24.17 4.30
N HIS A 269 -11.93 24.38 4.41
CA HIS A 269 -12.71 24.09 5.61
C HIS A 269 -12.94 22.57 5.84
N GLU A 270 -12.88 21.76 4.79
CA GLU A 270 -13.19 20.33 4.85
C GLU A 270 -12.04 19.49 5.42
N TRP A 271 -10.82 20.02 5.45
CA TRP A 271 -9.66 19.34 6.04
C TRP A 271 -9.88 19.07 7.53
N ASP A 272 -10.31 20.09 8.28
CA ASP A 272 -10.60 19.97 9.70
C ASP A 272 -11.79 19.05 9.96
N ASP A 273 -12.83 19.13 9.12
CA ASP A 273 -13.99 18.24 9.20
C ASP A 273 -13.59 16.76 8.98
N ALA A 274 -12.74 16.48 7.99
CA ALA A 274 -12.23 15.15 7.73
C ALA A 274 -11.40 14.61 8.90
N LEU A 275 -10.52 15.44 9.48
CA LEU A 275 -9.71 15.08 10.65
C LEU A 275 -10.58 14.84 11.90
N ASN A 276 -11.62 15.64 12.11
CA ASN A 276 -12.55 15.48 13.21
C ASN A 276 -13.32 14.15 13.12
N ILE A 277 -13.77 13.76 11.91
CA ILE A 277 -14.42 12.47 11.69
C ILE A 277 -13.50 11.31 12.12
N LEU A 278 -12.23 11.32 11.71
CA LEU A 278 -11.29 10.25 12.06
C LEU A 278 -10.92 10.23 13.54
N THR A 279 -10.91 11.39 14.21
CA THR A 279 -10.59 11.49 15.64
C THR A 279 -11.68 10.87 16.53
N HIS A 280 -12.93 10.83 16.04
CA HIS A 280 -14.08 10.25 16.74
C HIS A 280 -14.53 8.89 16.17
N TYR A 281 -13.79 8.33 15.21
CA TYR A 281 -14.16 7.06 14.62
C TYR A 281 -13.86 5.92 15.61
N GLY A 282 -14.88 5.13 15.95
CA GLY A 282 -14.74 3.99 16.87
C GLY A 282 -14.81 4.34 18.37
N GLN A 283 -15.15 5.58 18.72
CA GLN A 283 -15.63 5.95 20.06
C GLN A 283 -17.13 5.65 20.22
#